data_AF-A0A820HMR5-F1
#
_entry.id   AF-A0A820HMR5-F1
#
_cell.length_a   1.000
_cell.length_b   1.000
_cell.length_c   1.000
_cell.angle_alpha   90.00
_cell.angle_beta   90.00
_cell.angle_gamma   90.00
#
_symmetry.space_group_name_H-M   'P 1'
#
loop_
_entity.id
_entity.type
_entity.pdbx_description
1 polymer ?
#
loop_
_entity_poly.entity_id
_entity_poly.type
_entity_poly.pdbx_seq_one_letter_code
_entity_poly.pdbx_strand_id
1 'polypeptide(L)'
;MVGNQRDNQQSLLDLSTIALGIWCDKIIGYQFSQAIGLIYFGANGIPINQKCPISKDLSQLEKASSNLPRCGDTTPMYDAIEMAIQSIISFRKHNEKQLSTECRSLIVCFSDGEDNSSVKASFETIKSKLKNEKIVFDTIAFMKHESSNLVQLCEATKGFYYINVPYDKMEMTKLFEREASLMVCLRDEKSHVKVEKPEVRPTEKLYQPATNVRNAKMNISQVLTMSNRKVSKELDDLKKSSLDNFTVFLTEENLLFWKVIMKGPDGTPYAGYYWLLSVEFSSDFPFQPPNIRFITPIYHCNINDDGRICHDILQSKWTPQTTMRVVFQEILNLIRDPNPAYALSAVKGAQYKSNRLDYEKSIKDLNEKEAKKTISEIMKDYKLIEN
;
A
#
# COMPACT_ATOMS: atom_id res chain seq x y z
N MET A 1 0.41 -34.67 40.21
CA MET A 1 1.20 -34.43 39.00
C MET A 1 0.49 -33.34 38.20
N VAL A 2 0.83 -32.09 38.46
CA VAL A 2 0.28 -30.93 37.74
C VAL A 2 1.23 -30.68 36.57
N GLY A 3 0.76 -30.99 35.37
CA GLY A 3 1.53 -30.78 34.15
C GLY A 3 1.76 -29.29 33.92
N ASN A 4 3.03 -28.91 33.79
CA ASN A 4 3.53 -27.61 33.40
C ASN A 4 2.73 -27.02 32.22
N GLN A 5 1.84 -26.07 32.49
CA GLN A 5 1.54 -24.97 31.57
C GLN A 5 2.76 -24.04 31.62
N ARG A 6 3.75 -24.28 30.75
CA ARG A 6 4.70 -23.22 30.40
C ARG A 6 4.02 -22.35 29.37
N ASP A 7 3.61 -21.18 29.83
CA ASP A 7 3.09 -20.09 29.01
C ASP A 7 4.00 -19.85 27.80
N ASN A 8 3.36 -19.89 26.63
CA ASN A 8 3.96 -19.69 25.32
C ASN A 8 4.14 -18.18 25.06
N GLN A 9 4.90 -17.48 25.91
CA GLN A 9 5.25 -16.08 25.67
C GLN A 9 6.24 -16.01 24.51
N GLN A 10 5.77 -15.63 23.32
CA GLN A 10 6.65 -15.17 22.24
C GLN A 10 7.53 -14.04 22.77
N SER A 11 8.83 -14.13 22.52
CA SER A 11 9.74 -13.05 22.89
C SER A 11 9.42 -11.80 22.05
N LEU A 12 9.64 -10.59 22.60
CA LEU A 12 9.51 -9.33 21.84
C LEU A 12 10.34 -9.33 20.54
N LEU A 13 11.41 -10.12 20.54
CA LEU A 13 12.30 -10.36 19.43
C LEU A 13 11.69 -11.20 18.29
N ASP A 14 10.88 -12.20 18.66
CA ASP A 14 10.12 -12.97 17.68
C ASP A 14 9.06 -12.09 17.01
N LEU A 15 8.45 -11.15 17.77
CA LEU A 15 7.45 -10.22 17.24
C LEU A 15 8.04 -9.21 16.26
N SER A 16 9.23 -8.66 16.52
CA SER A 16 9.88 -7.75 15.59
C SER A 16 10.24 -8.44 14.27
N THR A 17 10.69 -9.69 14.36
CA THR A 17 10.97 -10.54 13.20
C THR A 17 9.70 -10.85 12.40
N ILE A 18 8.60 -11.21 13.09
CA ILE A 18 7.29 -11.46 12.46
C ILE A 18 6.77 -10.19 11.78
N ALA A 19 6.81 -9.04 12.46
CA ALA A 19 6.34 -7.77 11.93
C ALA A 19 7.12 -7.34 10.70
N LEU A 20 8.45 -7.47 10.73
CA LEU A 20 9.31 -7.19 9.60
C LEU A 20 8.96 -8.10 8.42
N GLY A 21 8.75 -9.39 8.65
CA GLY A 21 8.33 -10.33 7.62
C GLY A 21 7.02 -9.91 6.96
N ILE A 22 5.99 -9.59 7.75
CA ILE A 22 4.70 -9.11 7.23
C ILE A 22 4.88 -7.81 6.44
N TRP A 23 5.66 -6.85 6.96
CA TRP A 23 5.94 -5.60 6.26
C TRP A 23 6.63 -5.84 4.92
N CYS A 24 7.64 -6.71 4.86
CA CYS A 24 8.30 -7.12 3.62
C CYS A 24 7.32 -7.75 2.63
N ASP A 25 6.48 -8.69 3.09
CA ASP A 25 5.48 -9.36 2.24
C ASP A 25 4.51 -8.35 1.62
N LYS A 26 4.05 -7.37 2.40
CA LYS A 26 3.20 -6.29 1.89
C LYS A 26 3.94 -5.45 0.85
N ILE A 27 5.14 -4.99 1.18
CA ILE A 27 5.98 -4.19 0.30
C ILE A 27 6.23 -4.88 -1.05
N ILE A 28 6.52 -6.19 -1.02
CA ILE A 28 6.74 -7.00 -2.21
C ILE A 28 5.43 -7.16 -2.99
N GLY A 29 4.33 -7.48 -2.32
CA GLY A 29 3.02 -7.65 -2.95
C GLY A 29 2.45 -6.36 -3.57
N TYR A 30 2.70 -5.21 -2.95
CA TYR A 30 2.28 -3.91 -3.46
C TYR A 30 3.18 -3.39 -4.58
N GLN A 31 4.41 -3.87 -4.78
CA GLN A 31 5.28 -3.46 -5.89
C GLN A 31 5.33 -1.95 -6.14
N PHE A 32 5.44 -1.15 -5.08
CA PHE A 32 5.56 0.29 -5.26
C PHE A 32 6.84 0.65 -6.04
N SER A 33 6.85 1.80 -6.70
CA SER A 33 8.07 2.33 -7.32
C SER A 33 9.04 2.83 -6.25
N GLN A 34 9.82 1.91 -5.68
CA GLN A 34 10.74 2.17 -4.57
C GLN A 34 12.04 1.38 -4.71
N ALA A 35 13.05 1.78 -3.95
CA ALA A 35 14.26 1.02 -3.76
C ALA A 35 14.43 0.73 -2.27
N ILE A 36 14.65 -0.53 -1.91
CA ILE A 36 14.67 -0.98 -0.51
C ILE A 36 15.95 -1.74 -0.22
N GLY A 37 16.49 -1.49 0.97
CA GLY A 37 17.57 -2.27 1.57
C GLY A 37 17.13 -2.75 2.95
N LEU A 38 17.85 -3.73 3.49
CA LEU A 38 17.56 -4.32 4.80
C LEU A 38 18.82 -4.40 5.64
N ILE A 39 18.75 -3.86 6.85
CA ILE A 39 19.80 -3.91 7.87
C ILE A 39 19.23 -4.60 9.10
N TYR A 40 20.02 -5.49 9.70
CA TYR A 40 19.64 -6.30 10.85
C TYR A 40 20.59 -6.05 12.03
N PHE A 41 20.05 -6.02 13.24
CA PHE A 41 20.84 -5.97 14.49
C PHE A 41 21.49 -7.33 14.73
N GLY A 42 22.66 -7.34 15.34
CA GLY A 42 23.57 -8.47 15.28
C GLY A 42 23.02 -9.85 15.65
N ALA A 43 23.50 -10.86 14.92
CA ALA A 43 23.42 -12.28 15.27
C ALA A 43 24.78 -12.92 14.98
N ASN A 44 25.18 -13.93 15.75
CA ASN A 44 26.46 -14.64 15.58
C ASN A 44 27.72 -13.75 15.71
N GLY A 45 27.73 -12.79 16.66
CA GLY A 45 28.92 -11.98 16.98
C GLY A 45 29.22 -10.83 16.01
N ILE A 46 28.41 -10.61 14.98
CA ILE A 46 28.48 -9.43 14.12
C ILE A 46 27.43 -8.43 14.62
N PRO A 47 27.80 -7.21 15.07
CA PRO A 47 26.86 -6.28 15.72
C PRO A 47 25.80 -5.70 14.77
N ILE A 48 26.11 -5.52 13.48
CA ILE A 48 25.18 -4.99 12.47
C ILE A 48 25.45 -5.70 11.14
N ASN A 49 24.39 -6.16 10.47
CA ASN A 49 24.50 -6.87 9.20
C ASN A 49 23.58 -6.24 8.14
N GLN A 50 24.16 -5.76 7.04
CA GLN A 50 23.40 -5.35 5.86
C GLN A 50 23.00 -6.60 5.06
N LYS A 51 21.76 -7.06 5.29
CA LYS A 51 21.22 -8.27 4.65
C LYS A 51 20.98 -8.10 3.16
N CYS A 52 20.57 -6.92 2.72
CA CYS A 52 20.58 -6.57 1.31
C CYS A 52 20.85 -5.07 1.10
N PRO A 53 21.57 -4.70 0.03
CA PRO A 53 21.75 -3.31 -0.36
C PRO A 53 20.44 -2.69 -0.85
N ILE A 54 20.38 -1.36 -0.86
CA ILE A 54 19.23 -0.64 -1.43
C ILE A 54 19.18 -0.92 -2.92
N SER A 55 18.08 -1.54 -3.37
CA SER A 55 17.86 -1.93 -4.76
C SER A 55 16.40 -1.75 -5.17
N LYS A 56 16.17 -1.45 -6.45
CA LYS A 56 14.82 -1.51 -7.06
C LYS A 56 14.36 -2.95 -7.32
N ASP A 57 15.31 -3.89 -7.40
CA ASP A 57 15.02 -5.31 -7.50
C ASP A 57 14.72 -5.89 -6.11
N LEU A 58 13.44 -6.23 -5.89
CA LEU A 58 12.96 -6.77 -4.62
C LEU A 58 13.28 -8.26 -4.42
N SER A 59 13.88 -8.95 -5.41
CA SER A 59 14.23 -10.38 -5.27
C SER A 59 15.24 -10.63 -4.15
N GLN A 60 16.13 -9.67 -3.89
CA GLN A 60 17.08 -9.75 -2.79
C GLN A 60 16.40 -9.51 -1.44
N LEU A 61 15.41 -8.63 -1.39
CA LEU A 61 14.61 -8.39 -0.19
C LEU A 61 13.80 -9.64 0.17
N GLU A 62 13.15 -10.28 -0.81
CA GLU A 62 12.38 -11.52 -0.63
C GLU A 62 13.25 -12.68 -0.09
N LYS A 63 14.46 -12.83 -0.65
CA LYS A 63 15.44 -13.81 -0.14
C LYS A 63 15.91 -13.48 1.28
N ALA A 64 16.08 -12.20 1.59
CA ALA A 64 16.51 -11.75 2.91
C ALA A 64 15.42 -11.88 3.97
N SER A 65 14.15 -11.64 3.62
CA SER A 65 13.00 -11.70 4.54
C SER A 65 12.55 -13.14 4.84
N SER A 66 12.77 -14.08 3.92
CA SER A 66 12.43 -15.50 4.13
C SER A 66 13.31 -16.22 5.16
N ASN A 67 14.51 -15.71 5.44
CA ASN A 67 15.46 -16.28 6.38
C ASN A 67 16.00 -15.22 7.35
N LEU A 68 15.08 -14.53 8.04
CA LEU A 68 15.45 -13.60 9.10
C LEU A 68 16.11 -14.39 10.25
N PRO A 69 17.36 -14.08 10.61
CA PRO A 69 18.01 -14.74 11.74
C PRO A 69 17.29 -14.36 13.04
N ARG A 70 17.45 -15.17 14.09
CA ARG A 70 17.09 -14.72 15.44
C ARG A 70 18.03 -13.59 15.83
N CYS A 71 17.47 -12.49 16.35
CA CYS A 71 18.27 -11.39 16.88
C CYS A 71 19.12 -11.89 18.06
N GLY A 72 20.34 -11.36 18.19
CA GLY A 72 21.19 -11.61 19.35
C GLY A 72 20.83 -10.72 20.55
N ASP A 73 21.62 -10.83 21.61
CA ASP A 73 21.39 -10.13 22.89
C ASP A 73 21.75 -8.63 22.87
N THR A 74 22.31 -8.13 21.76
CA THR A 74 22.79 -6.75 21.62
C THR A 74 22.04 -5.98 20.53
N THR A 75 21.68 -4.74 20.83
CA THR A 75 20.90 -3.84 19.97
C THR A 75 21.67 -2.53 19.73
N PRO A 76 22.62 -2.50 18.77
CA PRO A 76 23.31 -1.28 18.37
C PRO A 76 22.44 -0.48 17.39
N MET A 77 21.29 -0.03 17.90
CA MET A 77 20.23 0.64 17.15
C MET A 77 20.72 1.91 16.45
N TYR A 78 21.39 2.82 17.17
CA TYR A 78 21.87 4.08 16.59
C TYR A 78 22.95 3.84 15.53
N ASP A 79 23.89 2.91 15.75
CA ASP A 79 24.91 2.56 14.78
C ASP A 79 24.29 1.92 13.51
N ALA A 80 23.20 1.16 13.65
CA ALA A 80 22.47 0.60 12.52
C ALA A 80 21.69 1.67 11.74
N ILE A 81 21.07 2.62 12.43
CA ILE A 81 20.40 3.78 11.80
C ILE A 81 21.44 4.63 11.04
N GLU A 82 22.63 4.83 11.61
CA GLU A 82 23.73 5.51 10.91
C GLU A 82 24.09 4.77 9.61
N MET A 83 24.23 3.44 9.65
CA MET A 83 24.51 2.63 8.46
C MET A 83 23.40 2.76 7.40
N ALA A 84 22.14 2.84 7.82
CA ALA A 84 20.99 3.06 6.93
C ALA A 84 21.07 4.44 6.26
N ILE A 85 21.36 5.49 7.02
CA ILE A 85 21.55 6.86 6.51
C ILE A 85 22.66 6.87 5.45
N GLN A 86 23.83 6.30 5.75
CA GLN A 86 24.94 6.24 4.81
C GLN A 86 24.59 5.47 3.54
N SER A 87 23.84 4.36 3.68
CA SER A 87 23.37 3.57 2.54
C SER A 87 22.43 4.38 1.64
N ILE A 88 21.51 5.13 2.22
CA ILE A 88 20.59 6.02 1.49
C ILE A 88 21.35 7.12 0.74
N ILE A 89 22.27 7.80 1.41
CA ILE A 89 23.10 8.87 0.81
C ILE A 89 23.89 8.31 -0.38
N SER A 90 24.57 7.18 -0.17
CA SER A 90 25.34 6.51 -1.23
C SER A 90 24.44 6.13 -2.41
N PHE A 91 23.29 5.52 -2.15
CA PHE A 91 22.35 5.12 -3.21
C PHE A 91 21.83 6.32 -4.00
N ARG A 92 21.42 7.41 -3.32
CA ARG A 92 20.97 8.65 -3.96
C ARG A 92 22.04 9.21 -4.90
N LYS A 93 23.29 9.28 -4.42
CA LYS A 93 24.42 9.81 -5.19
C LYS A 93 24.69 8.99 -6.46
N HIS A 94 24.65 7.66 -6.38
CA HIS A 94 24.89 6.80 -7.53
C HIS A 94 23.74 6.80 -8.55
N ASN A 95 22.52 7.11 -8.13
CA ASN A 95 21.31 7.02 -8.95
C ASN A 95 20.66 8.39 -9.24
N GLU A 96 21.36 9.50 -9.01
CA GLU A 96 20.82 10.86 -9.07
C GLU A 96 20.02 11.16 -10.35
N LYS A 97 20.52 10.70 -11.51
CA LYS A 97 19.86 10.91 -12.81
C LYS A 97 18.58 10.08 -13.03
N GLN A 98 18.36 9.04 -12.23
CA GLN A 98 17.26 8.08 -12.37
C GLN A 98 16.19 8.21 -11.29
N LEU A 99 16.42 9.07 -10.29
CA LEU A 99 15.49 9.29 -9.20
C LEU A 99 14.54 10.44 -9.56
N SER A 100 13.25 10.25 -9.28
CA SER A 100 12.26 11.32 -9.38
C SER A 100 12.58 12.44 -8.39
N THR A 101 12.26 13.69 -8.75
CA THR A 101 12.32 14.85 -7.84
C THR A 101 11.37 14.69 -6.64
N GLU A 102 10.33 13.87 -6.78
CA GLU A 102 9.40 13.53 -5.70
C GLU A 102 9.90 12.37 -4.81
N CYS A 103 11.05 11.79 -5.13
CA CYS A 103 11.63 10.69 -4.37
C CYS A 103 11.90 11.12 -2.93
N ARG A 104 11.28 10.43 -1.98
CA ARG A 104 11.50 10.61 -0.54
C ARG A 104 12.27 9.42 0.01
N SER A 105 12.95 9.61 1.14
CA SER A 105 13.60 8.49 1.84
C SER A 105 13.01 8.29 3.22
N LEU A 106 12.85 7.02 3.55
CA LEU A 106 12.23 6.54 4.75
C LEU A 106 13.14 5.48 5.36
N ILE A 107 13.35 5.56 6.67
CA ILE A 107 13.87 4.47 7.49
C ILE A 107 12.72 3.99 8.36
N VAL A 108 12.42 2.70 8.34
CA VAL A 108 11.45 2.07 9.25
C VAL A 108 12.22 1.19 10.22
N CYS A 109 12.18 1.52 11.51
CA CYS A 109 12.84 0.77 12.57
C CYS A 109 11.88 -0.21 13.23
N PHE A 110 12.24 -1.48 13.32
CA PHE A 110 11.51 -2.50 14.07
C PHE A 110 12.32 -2.84 15.31
N SER A 111 11.91 -2.34 16.48
CA SER A 111 12.71 -2.44 17.71
C SER A 111 11.82 -2.33 18.94
N ASP A 112 12.27 -2.84 20.08
CA ASP A 112 11.67 -2.56 21.40
C ASP A 112 12.11 -1.19 21.97
N GLY A 113 13.03 -0.51 21.29
CA GLY A 113 13.36 0.90 21.53
C GLY A 113 14.55 1.15 22.44
N GLU A 114 15.21 0.12 22.95
CA GLU A 114 16.40 0.25 23.78
C GLU A 114 17.67 0.02 22.97
N ASP A 115 18.48 1.07 22.83
CA ASP A 115 19.87 0.93 22.39
C ASP A 115 20.71 0.53 23.59
N ASN A 116 21.38 -0.62 23.51
CA ASN A 116 22.23 -1.12 24.61
C ASN A 116 23.68 -1.36 24.21
N SER A 117 24.05 -1.09 22.95
CA SER A 117 25.37 -1.44 22.44
C SER A 117 25.90 -0.57 21.29
N SER A 118 25.27 0.57 20.97
CA SER A 118 25.87 1.51 20.00
C SER A 118 27.11 2.18 20.59
N VAL A 119 28.13 2.35 19.75
CA VAL A 119 29.42 2.92 20.17
C VAL A 119 29.80 4.14 19.32
N LYS A 120 29.33 4.23 18.07
CA LYS A 120 29.76 5.28 17.13
C LYS A 120 28.75 6.42 17.03
N ALA A 121 27.46 6.11 17.12
CA ALA A 121 26.37 7.04 16.97
C ALA A 121 25.58 7.17 18.28
N SER A 122 25.05 8.36 18.48
CA SER A 122 24.15 8.69 19.58
C SER A 122 22.84 9.25 19.07
N PHE A 123 21.81 9.28 19.93
CA PHE A 123 20.51 9.87 19.63
C PHE A 123 20.60 11.25 18.96
N GLU A 124 21.39 12.18 19.51
CA GLU A 124 21.50 13.54 18.97
C GLU A 124 22.17 13.57 17.60
N THR A 125 23.20 12.75 17.39
CA THR A 125 23.88 12.67 16.10
C THR A 125 22.95 12.11 15.01
N ILE A 126 22.16 11.08 15.34
CA ILE A 126 21.17 10.49 14.43
C ILE A 126 20.05 11.48 14.12
N LYS A 127 19.49 12.12 15.15
CA LYS A 127 18.43 13.13 15.00
C LYS A 127 18.86 14.27 14.10
N SER A 128 20.10 14.77 14.25
CA SER A 128 20.66 15.81 13.40
C SER A 128 20.81 15.34 11.94
N LYS A 129 21.39 14.16 11.72
CA LYS A 129 21.61 13.61 10.38
C LYS A 129 20.31 13.33 9.63
N LEU A 130 19.32 12.72 10.28
CA LEU A 130 18.01 12.47 9.67
C LEU A 130 17.36 13.77 9.17
N LYS A 131 17.42 14.85 9.97
CA LYS A 131 16.91 16.16 9.57
C LYS A 131 17.69 16.77 8.42
N ASN A 132 19.02 16.79 8.51
CA ASN A 132 19.89 17.39 7.50
C ASN A 132 19.72 16.70 6.14
N GLU A 133 19.62 15.38 6.15
CA GLU A 133 19.48 14.55 4.94
C GLU A 133 18.03 14.40 4.46
N LYS A 134 17.08 15.03 5.16
CA LYS A 134 15.63 14.96 4.89
C LYS A 134 15.14 13.50 4.77
N ILE A 135 15.55 12.66 5.71
CA ILE A 135 15.14 11.26 5.82
C ILE A 135 14.05 11.17 6.89
N VAL A 136 12.88 10.66 6.48
CA VAL A 136 11.78 10.39 7.42
C VAL A 136 12.11 9.12 8.21
N PHE A 137 11.80 9.12 9.50
CA PHE A 137 12.04 7.99 10.38
C PHE A 137 10.72 7.51 10.98
N ASP A 138 10.36 6.27 10.69
CA ASP A 138 9.23 5.59 11.29
C ASP A 138 9.71 4.52 12.27
N THR A 139 8.86 4.18 13.23
CA THR A 139 9.13 3.06 14.15
C THR A 139 7.92 2.16 14.35
N ILE A 140 8.18 0.86 14.34
CA ILE A 140 7.31 -0.20 14.88
C ILE A 140 7.91 -0.58 16.23
N ALA A 141 7.46 0.08 17.28
CA ALA A 141 7.98 -0.04 18.63
C ALA A 141 7.19 -1.07 19.44
N PHE A 142 7.84 -2.16 19.86
CA PHE A 142 7.22 -3.22 20.68
C PHE A 142 7.21 -2.89 22.18
N MET A 143 7.28 -1.60 22.51
CA MET A 143 7.37 -1.09 23.86
C MET A 143 6.01 -0.73 24.47
N LYS A 144 5.96 -0.66 25.80
CA LYS A 144 4.74 -0.33 26.58
C LYS A 144 4.56 1.16 26.86
N HIS A 145 5.54 2.01 26.58
CA HIS A 145 5.55 3.43 26.97
C HIS A 145 5.77 4.36 25.77
N GLU A 146 5.15 5.54 25.77
CA GLU A 146 5.21 6.48 24.64
C GLU A 146 6.48 7.35 24.62
N SER A 147 7.24 7.39 25.72
CA SER A 147 8.27 8.39 25.97
C SER A 147 9.69 8.03 25.46
N SER A 148 9.83 7.19 24.43
CA SER A 148 11.17 6.75 23.97
C SER A 148 11.86 7.70 23.00
N ASN A 149 13.18 7.54 22.90
CA ASN A 149 13.99 8.19 21.89
C ASN A 149 13.51 7.86 20.46
N LEU A 150 12.96 6.67 20.21
CA LEU A 150 12.42 6.32 18.89
C LEU A 150 11.21 7.18 18.51
N VAL A 151 10.28 7.41 19.45
CA VAL A 151 9.13 8.30 19.22
C VAL A 151 9.61 9.72 18.94
N GLN A 152 10.60 10.21 19.70
CA GLN A 152 11.18 11.54 19.46
C GLN A 152 11.88 11.66 18.09
N LEU A 153 12.52 10.60 17.57
CA LEU A 153 13.07 10.59 16.21
C LEU A 153 11.95 10.66 15.16
N CYS A 154 10.84 9.97 15.39
CA CYS A 154 9.68 10.02 14.50
C CYS A 154 9.09 11.43 14.48
N GLU A 155 8.81 12.03 15.64
CA GLU A 155 8.31 13.40 15.75
C GLU A 155 9.25 14.41 15.08
N ALA A 156 10.55 14.27 15.32
CA ALA A 156 11.57 15.15 14.75
C ALA A 156 11.65 15.10 13.21
N THR A 157 11.24 13.98 12.61
CA THR A 157 11.31 13.75 11.16
C THR A 157 9.94 13.65 10.50
N LYS A 158 8.86 13.92 11.26
CA LYS A 158 7.47 13.81 10.80
C LYS A 158 7.06 12.40 10.38
N GLY A 159 7.71 11.37 10.94
CA GLY A 159 7.39 9.98 10.69
C GLY A 159 6.30 9.43 11.61
N PHE A 160 5.86 8.22 11.30
CA PHE A 160 4.87 7.47 12.07
C PHE A 160 5.54 6.62 13.13
N TYR A 161 4.95 6.58 14.31
CA TYR A 161 5.33 5.64 15.35
C TYR A 161 4.12 4.78 15.71
N TYR A 162 4.37 3.47 15.78
CA TYR A 162 3.40 2.48 16.22
C TYR A 162 3.91 1.89 17.52
N ILE A 163 3.16 2.11 18.59
CA ILE A 163 3.45 1.66 19.94
C ILE A 163 2.42 0.62 20.36
N ASN A 164 2.73 -0.22 21.35
CA ASN A 164 1.84 -1.29 21.80
C ASN A 164 1.37 -2.21 20.66
N VAL A 165 2.27 -2.56 19.75
CA VAL A 165 1.95 -3.41 18.60
C VAL A 165 1.37 -4.74 19.08
N PRO A 166 0.21 -5.18 18.55
CA PRO A 166 -0.42 -6.43 18.97
C PRO A 166 0.51 -7.63 18.82
N TYR A 167 0.46 -8.54 19.79
CA TYR A 167 1.15 -9.84 19.73
C TYR A 167 0.50 -10.78 18.72
N ASP A 168 -0.74 -10.49 18.32
CA ASP A 168 -1.48 -11.26 17.35
C ASP A 168 -1.06 -10.90 15.92
N LYS A 169 -0.65 -11.93 15.16
CA LYS A 169 -0.19 -11.80 13.76
C LYS A 169 -1.24 -11.18 12.85
N MET A 170 -2.52 -11.44 13.11
CA MET A 170 -3.62 -10.95 12.30
C MET A 170 -3.84 -9.45 12.50
N GLU A 171 -3.85 -8.97 13.73
CA GLU A 171 -3.90 -7.54 14.03
C GLU A 171 -2.64 -6.80 13.56
N MET A 172 -1.46 -7.41 13.69
CA MET A 172 -0.22 -6.87 13.15
C MET A 172 -0.26 -6.72 11.62
N THR A 173 -0.95 -7.64 10.92
CA THR A 173 -1.13 -7.54 9.47
C THR A 173 -1.91 -6.30 9.07
N LYS A 174 -2.92 -5.91 9.86
CA LYS A 174 -3.74 -4.71 9.61
C LYS A 174 -2.93 -3.42 9.71
N LEU A 175 -1.86 -3.41 10.50
CA LEU A 175 -0.94 -2.27 10.63
C LEU A 175 -0.33 -1.87 9.28
N PHE A 176 -0.04 -2.87 8.45
CA PHE A 176 0.64 -2.74 7.17
C PHE A 176 -0.32 -2.86 5.97
N GLU A 177 -1.63 -2.88 6.19
CA GLU A 177 -2.60 -2.89 5.09
C GLU A 177 -2.65 -1.55 4.36
N ARG A 178 -2.21 -0.47 4.99
CA ARG A 178 -2.28 0.89 4.44
C ARG A 178 -1.04 1.30 3.69
N GLU A 179 -1.22 1.85 2.51
CA GLU A 179 -0.10 2.29 1.68
C GLU A 179 0.63 3.49 2.27
N ALA A 180 -0.03 4.40 2.98
CA ALA A 180 0.64 5.51 3.67
C ALA A 180 1.62 5.02 4.74
N SER A 181 1.37 3.83 5.33
CA SER A 181 2.28 3.17 6.27
C SER A 181 3.50 2.55 5.57
N LEU A 182 3.41 2.31 4.26
CA LEU A 182 4.44 1.65 3.45
C LEU A 182 5.21 2.63 2.54
N MET A 183 4.57 3.71 2.11
CA MET A 183 5.10 4.73 1.22
C MET A 183 4.94 6.13 1.81
N VAL A 184 6.08 6.74 2.12
CA VAL A 184 6.14 8.07 2.72
C VAL A 184 5.65 9.18 1.77
N CYS A 185 5.74 9.01 0.45
CA CYS A 185 5.26 10.00 -0.53
C CYS A 185 3.74 10.10 -0.60
N LEU A 186 3.02 9.11 -0.08
CA LEU A 186 1.54 9.12 -0.03
C LEU A 186 1.00 9.81 1.22
N ARG A 187 1.88 10.36 2.08
CA ARG A 187 1.50 11.04 3.33
C ARG A 187 1.25 12.52 3.09
N ASP A 188 0.18 13.03 3.70
CA ASP A 188 -0.12 14.46 3.71
C ASP A 188 0.87 15.20 4.64
N GLU A 189 1.36 16.38 4.26
CA GLU A 189 2.39 17.12 5.00
C GLU A 189 1.95 17.54 6.42
N LYS A 190 0.63 17.50 6.68
CA LYS A 190 -0.02 17.82 7.96
C LYS A 190 -0.30 16.60 8.85
N SER A 191 -0.03 15.38 8.38
CA SER A 191 -0.34 14.15 9.11
C SER A 191 0.72 13.80 10.19
N HIS A 192 0.73 14.54 11.29
CA HIS A 192 1.37 14.10 12.55
C HIS A 192 0.30 13.52 13.44
N VAL A 193 0.16 12.18 13.46
CA VAL A 193 -0.88 11.55 14.28
C VAL A 193 -0.35 10.21 14.80
N LYS A 194 -0.48 10.01 16.12
CA LYS A 194 -0.55 8.67 16.72
C LYS A 194 -1.61 7.88 15.95
N VAL A 195 -1.21 6.87 15.19
CA VAL A 195 -2.08 6.17 14.24
C VAL A 195 -3.03 5.22 14.98
N GLU A 196 -4.01 5.78 15.70
CA GLU A 196 -5.22 5.06 16.09
C GLU A 196 -6.21 5.18 14.91
N LYS A 197 -6.10 4.24 13.95
CA LYS A 197 -6.94 4.10 12.73
C LYS A 197 -7.30 5.41 12.00
N PRO A 198 -6.50 5.88 11.03
CA PRO A 198 -6.85 7.05 10.22
C PRO A 198 -8.02 6.78 9.26
N GLU A 199 -8.76 7.78 8.82
CA GLU A 199 -9.68 7.62 7.67
C GLU A 199 -8.93 7.84 6.35
N VAL A 200 -9.19 6.99 5.34
CA VAL A 200 -8.72 7.20 3.96
C VAL A 200 -9.55 8.34 3.39
N ARG A 201 -8.96 9.54 3.24
CA ARG A 201 -9.66 10.67 2.61
C ARG A 201 -9.52 10.60 1.09
N PRO A 202 -10.61 10.75 0.33
CA PRO A 202 -10.53 10.83 -1.12
C PRO A 202 -9.86 12.13 -1.58
N THR A 203 -8.97 12.04 -2.59
CA THR A 203 -8.32 13.20 -3.23
C THR A 203 -9.34 14.17 -3.84
N GLU A 204 -9.09 15.48 -3.80
CA GLU A 204 -9.99 16.54 -4.34
C GLU A 204 -10.52 16.26 -5.76
N LYS A 205 -9.68 15.65 -6.62
CA LYS A 205 -10.02 15.21 -7.98
C LYS A 205 -11.30 14.36 -8.03
N LEU A 206 -11.59 13.59 -6.98
CA LEU A 206 -12.76 12.71 -6.93
C LEU A 206 -14.09 13.48 -6.83
N TYR A 207 -14.08 14.74 -6.39
CA TYR A 207 -15.30 15.56 -6.25
C TYR A 207 -15.47 16.61 -7.35
N GLN A 208 -14.61 16.57 -8.37
CA GLN A 208 -14.77 17.37 -9.59
C GLN A 208 -15.90 16.80 -10.46
N PRO A 209 -16.70 17.62 -11.17
CA PRO A 209 -17.72 17.11 -12.08
C PRO A 209 -17.13 16.17 -13.14
N ALA A 210 -17.84 15.09 -13.46
CA ALA A 210 -17.43 14.14 -14.49
C ALA A 210 -18.62 13.70 -15.35
N THR A 211 -18.44 13.67 -16.67
CA THR A 211 -19.50 13.36 -17.64
C THR A 211 -19.32 11.95 -18.18
N ASN A 212 -20.43 11.24 -18.40
CA ASN A 212 -20.43 9.90 -18.96
C ASN A 212 -19.66 9.87 -20.29
N VAL A 213 -18.75 8.90 -20.42
CA VAL A 213 -17.88 8.78 -21.59
C VAL A 213 -18.67 8.76 -22.90
N ARG A 214 -19.89 8.20 -22.90
CA ARG A 214 -20.74 8.11 -24.10
C ARG A 214 -21.09 9.48 -24.68
N ASN A 215 -21.17 10.50 -23.83
CA ASN A 215 -21.65 11.83 -24.20
C ASN A 215 -20.58 12.92 -24.05
N ALA A 216 -19.44 12.58 -23.46
CA ALA A 216 -18.30 13.48 -23.33
C ALA A 216 -17.75 13.93 -24.71
N LYS A 217 -17.74 15.25 -24.93
CA LYS A 217 -17.02 15.90 -26.05
C LYS A 217 -15.55 16.01 -25.68
N MET A 218 -14.67 15.39 -26.46
CA MET A 218 -13.23 15.45 -26.19
C MET A 218 -12.65 16.80 -26.60
N ASN A 219 -11.91 17.45 -25.70
CA ASN A 219 -11.16 18.66 -26.02
C ASN A 219 -9.85 18.29 -26.71
N ILE A 220 -9.75 18.59 -28.02
CA ILE A 220 -8.62 18.21 -28.89
C ILE A 220 -7.29 18.82 -28.40
N SER A 221 -7.33 19.94 -27.68
CA SER A 221 -6.14 20.62 -27.15
C SER A 221 -5.35 19.80 -26.12
N GLN A 222 -5.98 18.80 -25.47
CA GLN A 222 -5.32 17.94 -24.48
C GLN A 222 -4.57 16.74 -25.11
N VAL A 223 -4.65 16.48 -26.42
CA VAL A 223 -4.19 15.20 -27.05
C VAL A 223 -2.71 15.21 -27.47
N LEU A 224 -1.90 16.10 -26.91
CA LEU A 224 -0.51 16.29 -27.37
C LEU A 224 0.44 15.15 -26.98
N THR A 225 0.23 14.50 -25.82
CA THR A 225 1.12 13.44 -25.31
C THR A 225 0.74 12.05 -25.81
N MET A 226 1.72 11.13 -25.87
CA MET A 226 1.48 9.73 -26.22
C MET A 226 0.48 9.04 -25.29
N SER A 227 0.57 9.30 -23.98
CA SER A 227 -0.38 8.82 -22.97
C SER A 227 -1.79 9.31 -23.29
N ASN A 228 -1.98 10.62 -23.53
CA ASN A 228 -3.30 11.17 -23.85
C ASN A 228 -3.86 10.60 -25.15
N ARG A 229 -3.03 10.36 -26.18
CA ARG A 229 -3.47 9.70 -27.43
C ARG A 229 -3.95 8.27 -27.20
N LYS A 230 -3.21 7.49 -26.40
CA LYS A 230 -3.60 6.11 -26.09
C LYS A 230 -4.86 6.07 -25.24
N VAL A 231 -4.97 6.90 -24.21
CA VAL A 231 -6.19 7.05 -23.39
C VAL A 231 -7.38 7.45 -24.25
N SER A 232 -7.21 8.39 -25.18
CA SER A 232 -8.27 8.78 -26.12
C SER A 232 -8.77 7.60 -26.96
N LYS A 233 -7.85 6.74 -27.43
CA LYS A 233 -8.22 5.52 -28.16
C LYS A 233 -9.00 4.53 -27.28
N GLU A 234 -8.60 4.36 -26.02
CA GLU A 234 -9.35 3.51 -25.07
C GLU A 234 -10.77 4.03 -24.85
N LEU A 235 -10.95 5.36 -24.80
CA LEU A 235 -12.28 5.97 -24.68
C LEU A 235 -13.15 5.73 -25.92
N ASP A 236 -12.58 5.85 -27.12
CA ASP A 236 -13.30 5.56 -28.36
C ASP A 236 -13.74 4.09 -28.42
N ASP A 237 -12.91 3.17 -27.94
CA ASP A 237 -13.22 1.75 -27.89
C ASP A 237 -14.29 1.41 -26.84
N LEU A 238 -14.34 2.15 -25.72
CA LEU A 238 -15.41 2.05 -24.71
C LEU A 238 -16.72 2.70 -25.18
N LYS A 239 -16.67 3.75 -26.01
CA LYS A 239 -17.87 4.34 -26.63
C LYS A 239 -18.56 3.38 -27.60
N LYS A 240 -17.78 2.62 -28.37
CA LYS A 240 -18.30 1.71 -29.42
C LYS A 240 -18.99 0.45 -28.88
N SER A 241 -18.68 0.03 -27.66
CA SER A 241 -19.23 -1.20 -27.10
C SER A 241 -19.44 -1.05 -25.60
N SER A 242 -20.66 -1.34 -25.13
CA SER A 242 -20.96 -1.30 -23.70
C SER A 242 -20.16 -2.34 -22.92
N LEU A 243 -19.89 -2.01 -21.66
CA LEU A 243 -19.51 -2.95 -20.63
C LEU A 243 -20.69 -2.99 -19.66
N ASP A 244 -21.43 -4.09 -19.64
CA ASP A 244 -22.73 -4.13 -18.95
C ASP A 244 -22.62 -3.87 -17.44
N ASN A 245 -21.47 -4.19 -16.85
CA ASN A 245 -21.18 -3.96 -15.45
C ASN A 245 -20.41 -2.66 -15.15
N PHE A 246 -20.04 -1.86 -16.15
CA PHE A 246 -19.23 -0.65 -15.91
C PHE A 246 -19.77 0.59 -16.62
N THR A 247 -19.89 1.67 -15.86
CA THR A 247 -20.18 3.01 -16.39
C THR A 247 -18.99 3.92 -16.12
N VAL A 248 -18.42 4.52 -17.16
CA VAL A 248 -17.19 5.33 -17.09
C VAL A 248 -17.52 6.81 -17.25
N PHE A 249 -16.96 7.64 -16.38
CA PHE A 249 -17.14 9.09 -16.35
C PHE A 249 -15.78 9.79 -16.42
N LEU A 250 -15.72 10.88 -17.18
CA LEU A 250 -14.54 11.68 -17.45
C LEU A 250 -14.66 13.06 -16.85
N THR A 251 -13.64 13.52 -16.13
CA THR A 251 -13.55 14.94 -15.77
C THR A 251 -13.15 15.75 -17.00
N GLU A 252 -13.77 16.93 -17.19
CA GLU A 252 -13.52 17.77 -18.37
C GLU A 252 -12.07 18.30 -18.41
N GLU A 253 -11.46 18.44 -17.24
CA GLU A 253 -10.12 19.02 -17.07
C GLU A 253 -9.00 17.97 -17.18
N ASN A 254 -9.29 16.67 -16.98
CA ASN A 254 -8.26 15.65 -16.87
C ASN A 254 -8.65 14.29 -17.49
N LEU A 255 -8.25 14.08 -18.74
CA LEU A 255 -8.43 12.80 -19.44
C LEU A 255 -7.72 11.61 -18.77
N LEU A 256 -6.70 11.86 -17.94
CA LEU A 256 -5.91 10.84 -17.25
C LEU A 256 -6.52 10.42 -15.91
N PHE A 257 -7.72 10.88 -15.56
CA PHE A 257 -8.42 10.44 -14.37
C PHE A 257 -9.88 10.10 -14.68
N TRP A 258 -10.25 8.84 -14.50
CA TRP A 258 -11.63 8.38 -14.72
C TRP A 258 -12.28 7.98 -13.41
N LYS A 259 -13.58 8.19 -13.36
CA LYS A 259 -14.45 7.64 -12.32
C LYS A 259 -15.27 6.54 -12.95
N VAL A 260 -15.36 5.39 -12.29
CA VAL A 260 -16.03 4.22 -12.85
C VAL A 260 -17.01 3.67 -11.83
N ILE A 261 -18.27 3.52 -12.20
CA ILE A 261 -19.24 2.76 -11.41
C ILE A 261 -19.20 1.32 -11.89
N MET A 262 -18.91 0.39 -10.99
CA MET A 262 -19.01 -1.05 -11.23
C MET A 262 -20.27 -1.61 -10.58
N LYS A 263 -21.11 -2.30 -11.36
CA LYS A 263 -22.19 -3.16 -10.85
C LYS A 263 -21.61 -4.51 -10.44
N GLY A 264 -21.91 -4.94 -9.22
CA GLY A 264 -21.54 -6.27 -8.73
C GLY A 264 -22.00 -7.40 -9.66
N PRO A 265 -21.19 -8.43 -9.92
CA PRO A 265 -21.57 -9.52 -10.80
C PRO A 265 -22.79 -10.29 -10.29
N ASP A 266 -23.73 -10.57 -11.19
CA ASP A 266 -24.91 -11.38 -10.87
C ASP A 266 -24.48 -12.80 -10.47
N GLY A 267 -25.24 -13.44 -9.58
CA GLY A 267 -24.93 -14.79 -9.06
C GLY A 267 -23.80 -14.82 -8.01
N THR A 268 -23.28 -13.67 -7.59
CA THR A 268 -22.29 -13.55 -6.52
C THR A 268 -22.88 -12.84 -5.30
N PRO A 269 -22.24 -12.91 -4.11
CA PRO A 269 -22.63 -12.12 -2.93
C PRO A 269 -22.55 -10.60 -3.14
N TYR A 270 -21.90 -10.16 -4.22
CA TYR A 270 -21.77 -8.76 -4.61
C TYR A 270 -22.95 -8.26 -5.46
N ALA A 271 -23.84 -9.16 -5.91
CA ALA A 271 -24.97 -8.81 -6.77
C ALA A 271 -25.90 -7.78 -6.11
N GLY A 272 -26.39 -6.83 -6.90
CA GLY A 272 -27.31 -5.77 -6.45
C GLY A 272 -26.64 -4.52 -5.85
N TYR A 273 -25.32 -4.55 -5.61
CA TYR A 273 -24.56 -3.42 -5.09
C TYR A 273 -23.70 -2.76 -6.17
N TYR A 274 -23.27 -1.52 -5.91
CA TYR A 274 -22.49 -0.70 -6.82
C TYR A 274 -21.26 -0.11 -6.12
N TRP A 275 -20.13 -0.12 -6.81
CA TRP A 275 -18.88 0.45 -6.29
C TRP A 275 -18.38 1.56 -7.20
N LEU A 276 -18.02 2.69 -6.60
CA LEU A 276 -17.23 3.69 -7.29
C LEU A 276 -15.75 3.28 -7.27
N LEU A 277 -15.11 3.33 -8.42
CA LEU A 277 -13.67 3.15 -8.60
C LEU A 277 -13.06 4.43 -9.19
N SER A 278 -11.78 4.68 -8.87
CA SER A 278 -10.94 5.62 -9.59
C SER A 278 -9.97 4.87 -10.51
N VAL A 279 -9.68 5.48 -11.67
CA VAL A 279 -8.64 5.03 -12.60
C VAL A 279 -7.75 6.23 -12.90
N GLU A 280 -6.47 6.14 -12.57
CA GLU A 280 -5.48 7.18 -12.84
C GLU A 280 -4.39 6.67 -13.77
N PHE A 281 -4.16 7.40 -14.86
CA PHE A 281 -3.15 7.10 -15.86
C PHE A 281 -1.92 7.98 -15.62
N SER A 282 -0.73 7.38 -15.59
CA SER A 282 0.51 8.15 -15.48
C SER A 282 0.94 8.75 -16.83
N SER A 283 1.95 9.62 -16.79
CA SER A 283 2.61 10.13 -17.99
C SER A 283 3.22 9.01 -18.86
N ASP A 284 3.57 7.88 -18.24
CA ASP A 284 4.25 6.75 -18.87
C ASP A 284 3.28 5.71 -19.45
N PHE A 285 1.96 5.90 -19.29
CA PHE A 285 0.97 5.06 -19.92
C PHE A 285 1.11 5.11 -21.46
N PRO A 286 1.05 3.97 -22.18
CA PRO A 286 0.68 2.63 -21.73
C PRO A 286 1.86 1.71 -21.32
N PHE A 287 3.08 2.23 -21.18
CA PHE A 287 4.21 1.41 -20.74
C PHE A 287 4.10 0.98 -19.27
N GLN A 288 3.38 1.76 -18.46
CA GLN A 288 2.95 1.38 -17.12
C GLN A 288 1.42 1.18 -17.09
N PRO A 289 0.90 0.25 -16.25
CA PRO A 289 -0.53 0.07 -16.04
C PRO A 289 -1.17 1.30 -15.39
N PRO A 290 -2.48 1.50 -15.56
CA PRO A 290 -3.22 2.49 -14.79
C PRO A 290 -3.31 2.07 -13.32
N ASN A 291 -3.37 3.06 -12.41
CA ASN A 291 -3.65 2.85 -11.00
C ASN A 291 -5.17 2.80 -10.81
N ILE A 292 -5.71 1.66 -10.36
CA ILE A 292 -7.14 1.46 -10.16
C ILE A 292 -7.42 1.18 -8.69
N ARG A 293 -8.41 1.90 -8.12
CA ARG A 293 -8.82 1.74 -6.72
C ARG A 293 -10.32 1.71 -6.56
N PHE A 294 -10.80 0.90 -5.63
CA PHE A 294 -12.14 0.97 -5.08
C PHE A 294 -12.22 2.16 -4.11
N ILE A 295 -13.07 3.13 -4.44
CA ILE A 295 -13.41 4.23 -3.53
C ILE A 295 -14.47 3.77 -2.53
N THR A 296 -15.52 3.12 -3.03
CA THR A 296 -16.50 2.47 -2.17
C THR A 296 -15.83 1.24 -1.53
N PRO A 297 -15.85 1.08 -0.19
CA PRO A 297 -15.27 -0.09 0.45
C PRO A 297 -15.85 -1.41 -0.08
N ILE A 298 -14.99 -2.42 -0.25
CA ILE A 298 -15.38 -3.76 -0.70
C ILE A 298 -14.70 -4.83 0.15
N TYR A 299 -15.47 -5.86 0.53
CA TYR A 299 -14.92 -7.02 1.22
C TYR A 299 -14.45 -8.03 0.18
N HIS A 300 -13.15 -8.02 -0.13
CA HIS A 300 -12.57 -8.92 -1.12
C HIS A 300 -11.12 -9.29 -0.76
N CYS A 301 -10.68 -10.54 -0.96
CA CYS A 301 -9.35 -10.94 -0.49
C CYS A 301 -8.19 -10.34 -1.28
N ASN A 302 -8.40 -10.05 -2.56
CA ASN A 302 -7.42 -9.38 -3.43
C ASN A 302 -7.52 -7.85 -3.42
N ILE A 303 -8.35 -7.27 -2.54
CA ILE A 303 -8.53 -5.82 -2.42
C ILE A 303 -8.26 -5.40 -0.98
N ASN A 304 -7.32 -4.46 -0.79
CA ASN A 304 -7.01 -3.95 0.54
C ASN A 304 -8.02 -2.89 1.00
N ASP A 305 -7.86 -2.41 2.22
CA ASP A 305 -8.77 -1.43 2.81
C ASP A 305 -8.61 -0.01 2.20
N ASP A 306 -7.52 0.25 1.48
CA ASP A 306 -7.34 1.46 0.66
C ASP A 306 -7.91 1.31 -0.77
N GLY A 307 -8.58 0.18 -1.05
CA GLY A 307 -9.25 -0.11 -2.33
C GLY A 307 -8.34 -0.57 -3.46
N ARG A 308 -7.04 -0.77 -3.22
CA ARG A 308 -6.09 -1.25 -4.23
C ARG A 308 -6.34 -2.72 -4.57
N ILE A 309 -6.25 -3.01 -5.86
CA ILE A 309 -6.44 -4.34 -6.43
C ILE A 309 -5.08 -5.01 -6.63
N CYS A 310 -4.91 -6.24 -6.16
CA CYS A 310 -3.81 -7.12 -6.56
C CYS A 310 -4.29 -8.08 -7.64
N HIS A 311 -3.89 -7.80 -8.89
CA HIS A 311 -4.15 -8.65 -10.05
C HIS A 311 -2.99 -8.53 -11.02
N ASP A 312 -2.57 -9.65 -11.62
CA ASP A 312 -1.41 -9.72 -12.51
C ASP A 312 -1.57 -8.87 -13.78
N ILE A 313 -2.81 -8.67 -14.26
CA ILE A 313 -3.14 -7.75 -15.37
C ILE A 313 -2.69 -6.31 -15.10
N LEU A 314 -2.61 -5.89 -13.83
CA LEU A 314 -2.13 -4.58 -13.40
C LEU A 314 -0.66 -4.61 -12.97
N GLN A 315 0.04 -5.72 -13.23
CA GLN A 315 1.41 -5.98 -12.79
C GLN A 315 2.18 -6.73 -13.89
N SER A 316 2.56 -7.99 -13.65
CA SER A 316 3.47 -8.77 -14.50
C SER A 316 2.89 -9.14 -15.87
N LYS A 317 1.56 -9.20 -16.01
CA LYS A 317 0.89 -9.45 -17.30
C LYS A 317 0.50 -8.16 -18.02
N TRP A 318 0.77 -7.00 -17.45
CA TRP A 318 0.54 -5.74 -18.15
C TRP A 318 1.45 -5.63 -19.37
N THR A 319 0.85 -5.31 -20.51
CA THR A 319 1.57 -4.91 -21.71
C THR A 319 0.96 -3.64 -22.29
N PRO A 320 1.69 -2.81 -23.05
CA PRO A 320 1.15 -1.63 -23.73
C PRO A 320 -0.05 -1.89 -24.66
N GLN A 321 -0.27 -3.15 -25.04
CA GLN A 321 -1.39 -3.60 -25.88
C GLN A 321 -2.66 -3.92 -25.07
N THR A 322 -2.53 -4.07 -23.76
CA THR A 322 -3.66 -4.34 -22.85
C THR A 322 -4.63 -3.17 -22.89
N THR A 323 -5.92 -3.46 -23.10
CA THR A 323 -6.98 -2.44 -23.17
C THR A 323 -7.70 -2.32 -21.83
N MET A 324 -8.31 -1.16 -21.58
CA MET A 324 -9.12 -0.94 -20.37
C MET A 324 -10.32 -1.89 -20.31
N ARG A 325 -10.85 -2.31 -21.46
CA ARG A 325 -11.86 -3.38 -21.55
C ARG A 325 -11.37 -4.68 -20.94
N VAL A 326 -10.17 -5.13 -21.32
CA VAL A 326 -9.58 -6.35 -20.76
C VAL A 326 -9.35 -6.19 -19.26
N VAL A 327 -8.82 -5.04 -18.83
CA VAL A 327 -8.61 -4.75 -17.40
C VAL A 327 -9.92 -4.83 -16.60
N PHE A 328 -10.98 -4.17 -17.06
CA PHE A 328 -12.28 -4.19 -16.41
C PHE A 328 -12.90 -5.59 -16.38
N GLN A 329 -12.75 -6.37 -17.45
CA GLN A 329 -13.21 -7.75 -17.48
C GLN A 329 -12.46 -8.62 -16.46
N GLU A 330 -11.15 -8.47 -16.35
CA GLU A 330 -10.33 -9.20 -15.38
C GLU A 330 -10.68 -8.80 -13.93
N ILE A 331 -11.00 -7.53 -13.68
CA ILE A 331 -11.50 -7.11 -12.37
C ILE A 331 -12.84 -7.80 -12.05
N LEU A 332 -13.80 -7.87 -12.99
CA LEU A 332 -15.05 -8.64 -12.76
C LEU A 332 -14.79 -10.11 -12.50
N ASN A 333 -13.88 -10.72 -13.27
CA ASN A 333 -13.51 -12.12 -13.10
C ASN A 333 -12.92 -12.34 -11.71
N LEU A 334 -12.07 -11.43 -11.23
CA LEU A 334 -11.50 -11.46 -9.89
C LEU A 334 -12.59 -11.36 -8.81
N ILE A 335 -13.59 -10.49 -8.97
CA ILE A 335 -14.73 -10.38 -8.03
C ILE A 335 -15.58 -11.66 -8.03
N ARG A 336 -15.73 -12.33 -9.18
CA ARG A 336 -16.47 -13.61 -9.29
C ARG A 336 -15.71 -14.77 -8.66
N ASP A 337 -14.40 -14.85 -8.93
CA ASP A 337 -13.53 -15.90 -8.43
C ASP A 337 -12.28 -15.29 -7.75
N PRO A 338 -12.40 -14.94 -6.45
CA PRO A 338 -11.26 -14.42 -5.69
C PRO A 338 -10.08 -15.39 -5.70
N ASN A 339 -8.87 -14.85 -5.85
CA ASN A 339 -7.64 -15.64 -5.89
C ASN A 339 -6.90 -15.60 -4.54
N PRO A 340 -7.05 -16.62 -3.68
CA PRO A 340 -6.47 -16.59 -2.34
C PRO A 340 -4.96 -16.82 -2.30
N ALA A 341 -4.29 -17.09 -3.44
CA ALA A 341 -2.82 -17.14 -3.52
C ALA A 341 -2.21 -15.72 -3.53
N TYR A 342 -2.95 -14.74 -4.04
CA TYR A 342 -2.53 -13.33 -4.12
C TYR A 342 -3.41 -12.43 -3.23
N ALA A 343 -3.86 -12.96 -2.09
CA ALA A 343 -4.69 -12.19 -1.17
C ALA A 343 -3.90 -11.04 -0.53
N LEU A 344 -4.36 -9.80 -0.73
CA LEU A 344 -3.83 -8.63 -0.03
C LEU A 344 -4.22 -8.61 1.44
N SER A 345 -5.32 -9.28 1.83
CA SER A 345 -5.66 -9.51 3.23
C SER A 345 -5.61 -10.99 3.54
N ALA A 346 -4.64 -11.38 4.37
CA ALA A 346 -4.46 -12.77 4.80
C ALA A 346 -5.71 -13.31 5.50
N VAL A 347 -6.44 -12.44 6.22
CA VAL A 347 -7.70 -12.77 6.90
C VAL A 347 -8.78 -13.13 5.91
N LYS A 348 -9.05 -12.22 4.96
CA LYS A 348 -10.06 -12.40 3.92
C LYS A 348 -9.72 -13.64 3.08
N GLY A 349 -8.45 -13.85 2.73
CA GLY A 349 -7.98 -15.01 1.96
C GLY A 349 -8.09 -16.34 2.72
N ALA A 350 -7.75 -16.36 4.01
CA ALA A 350 -7.92 -17.53 4.85
C ALA A 350 -9.39 -17.89 5.02
N GLN A 351 -10.24 -16.90 5.33
CA GLN A 351 -11.68 -17.09 5.46
C GLN A 351 -12.31 -17.60 4.16
N TYR A 352 -11.93 -17.04 3.00
CA TYR A 352 -12.37 -17.52 1.69
C TYR A 352 -12.04 -19.01 1.45
N LYS A 353 -10.89 -19.48 1.94
CA LYS A 353 -10.44 -20.88 1.83
C LYS A 353 -11.10 -21.80 2.85
N SER A 354 -11.22 -21.36 4.11
CA SER A 354 -11.62 -22.23 5.23
C SER A 354 -13.12 -22.21 5.53
N ASN A 355 -13.80 -21.08 5.32
CA ASN A 355 -15.23 -20.94 5.57
C ASN A 355 -15.88 -19.96 4.60
N ARG A 356 -16.38 -20.51 3.48
CA ARG A 356 -17.03 -19.72 2.43
C ARG A 356 -18.28 -18.99 2.92
N LEU A 357 -19.08 -19.62 3.78
CA LEU A 357 -20.34 -19.02 4.27
C LEU A 357 -20.07 -17.78 5.13
N ASP A 358 -19.07 -17.83 6.01
CA ASP A 358 -18.69 -16.68 6.82
C ASP A 358 -18.09 -15.55 5.96
N TYR A 359 -17.34 -15.91 4.91
CA TYR A 359 -16.81 -14.94 3.95
C TYR A 359 -17.95 -14.19 3.23
N GLU A 360 -18.93 -14.92 2.72
CA GLU A 360 -20.10 -14.35 2.05
C GLU A 360 -20.97 -13.52 2.99
N LYS A 361 -21.11 -13.95 4.25
CA LYS A 361 -21.78 -13.17 5.28
C LYS A 361 -21.05 -11.84 5.53
N SER A 362 -19.72 -11.87 5.63
CA SER A 362 -18.89 -10.67 5.82
C SER A 362 -19.02 -9.70 4.65
N ILE A 363 -19.16 -10.21 3.41
CA ILE A 363 -19.47 -9.39 2.23
C ILE A 363 -20.82 -8.69 2.39
N LYS A 364 -21.88 -9.44 2.71
CA LYS A 364 -23.23 -8.88 2.88
C LYS A 364 -23.25 -7.84 3.99
N ASP A 365 -22.67 -8.13 5.14
CA ASP A 365 -22.62 -7.21 6.28
C ASP A 365 -21.91 -5.90 5.91
N LEU A 366 -20.79 -5.95 5.18
CA LEU A 366 -20.12 -4.74 4.71
C LEU A 366 -20.93 -4.01 3.63
N ASN A 367 -21.50 -4.72 2.67
CA ASN A 367 -22.28 -4.11 1.60
C ASN A 367 -23.50 -3.38 2.15
N GLU A 368 -24.17 -3.98 3.14
CA GLU A 368 -25.28 -3.39 3.87
C GLU A 368 -24.89 -2.12 4.64
N LYS A 369 -23.61 -1.92 4.94
CA LYS A 369 -23.11 -0.74 5.66
C LYS A 369 -22.57 0.34 4.70
N GLU A 370 -21.77 -0.06 3.72
CA GLU A 370 -20.93 0.83 2.92
C GLU A 370 -21.34 0.94 1.44
N ALA A 371 -22.03 -0.07 0.89
CA ALA A 371 -22.34 -0.18 -0.54
C ALA A 371 -23.84 -0.13 -0.86
N LYS A 372 -24.69 0.22 0.11
CA LYS A 372 -26.15 0.34 -0.06
C LYS A 372 -26.62 1.42 -1.02
N LYS A 373 -25.75 2.38 -1.34
CA LYS A 373 -26.11 3.51 -2.17
C LYS A 373 -26.54 3.03 -3.55
N THR A 374 -27.67 3.54 -4.01
CA THR A 374 -28.13 3.39 -5.38
C THR A 374 -27.17 4.08 -6.35
N ILE A 375 -27.22 3.71 -7.64
CA ILE A 375 -26.45 4.40 -8.69
C ILE A 375 -26.70 5.92 -8.63
N SER A 376 -27.95 6.34 -8.50
CA SER A 376 -28.33 7.77 -8.46
C SER A 376 -27.70 8.51 -7.28
N GLU A 377 -27.61 7.89 -6.11
CA GLU A 377 -26.94 8.47 -4.94
C GLU A 377 -25.44 8.59 -5.15
N ILE A 378 -24.78 7.55 -5.68
CA ILE A 378 -23.35 7.60 -6.04
C ILE A 378 -23.11 8.72 -7.05
N MET A 379 -23.95 8.81 -8.09
CA MET A 379 -23.81 9.85 -9.11
C MET A 379 -23.93 11.26 -8.52
N LYS A 380 -24.88 11.47 -7.60
CA LYS A 380 -25.05 12.74 -6.90
C LYS A 380 -23.83 13.10 -6.04
N ASP A 381 -23.38 12.17 -5.20
CA ASP A 381 -22.28 12.40 -4.25
C ASP A 381 -20.95 12.75 -4.94
N TYR A 382 -20.72 12.17 -6.12
CA TYR A 382 -19.48 12.31 -6.86
C TYR A 382 -19.61 13.16 -8.14
N LYS A 383 -20.72 13.92 -8.27
CA LYS A 383 -21.00 14.84 -9.38
C LYS A 383 -20.84 14.18 -10.76
N LEU A 384 -21.39 12.98 -10.90
CA LEU A 384 -21.38 12.21 -12.14
C LEU A 384 -22.61 12.56 -12.98
N ILE A 385 -22.38 12.96 -14.23
CA ILE A 385 -23.40 13.50 -15.13
C ILE A 385 -23.61 12.51 -16.27
N GLU A 386 -24.86 12.10 -16.50
CA GLU A 386 -25.20 11.13 -17.55
C GLU A 386 -25.30 11.75 -18.95
N ASN A 387 -25.54 13.07 -19.06
CA ASN A 387 -25.93 13.79 -20.29
C ASN A 387 -25.04 13.58 -21.48
#